data_AF-A0A511QDF2-F1
#
_entry.id   AF-A0A511QDF2-F1
#
_cell.length_a   1.000
_cell.length_b   1.000
_cell.length_c   1.000
_cell.angle_alpha   90.00
_cell.angle_beta   90.00
_cell.angle_gamma   90.00
#
_symmetry.space_group_name_H-M   'P 1'
#
loop_
_entity.id
_entity.type
_entity.pdbx_description
1 polymer ?
#
loop_
_entity_poly.entity_id
_entity_poly.type
_entity_poly.pdbx_seq_one_letter_code
_entity_poly.pdbx_strand_id
1 'polypeptide(L)'
;MNGIAERLKELRRYSGLSRRKIEMMSKGEIKQSSLSTFENGQSNISIEYLKKLTKFYKDIGISVSYPWLLEGEGPPPLKKDHMGLNFSCLQEAQYFQDLNPLSIIISANKSFDGIIEIGDFLGGAPSFSNKENLKTRILVLVNKEVHIVKCYIFMGFVIILENDTIRKLDLSKISMIYDIIWIRKNI
;
A
#
# COMPACT_ATOMS: atom_id res chain seq x y z
N MET A 1 26.40 9.32 1.31
CA MET A 1 25.24 9.85 2.08
C MET A 1 24.69 11.05 1.34
N ASN A 2 23.39 11.10 1.08
CA ASN A 2 22.74 12.24 0.43
C ASN A 2 22.80 13.47 1.35
N GLY A 3 23.08 14.66 0.82
CA GLY A 3 23.12 15.90 1.61
C GLY A 3 21.70 16.40 1.98
N ILE A 4 21.62 17.39 2.87
CA ILE A 4 20.35 18.00 3.32
C ILE A 4 19.47 18.49 2.15
N ALA A 5 20.10 19.04 1.12
CA ALA A 5 19.45 19.48 -0.10
C ALA A 5 18.66 18.36 -0.80
N GLU A 6 19.25 17.16 -0.88
CA GLU A 6 18.58 16.00 -1.47
C GLU A 6 17.51 15.42 -0.56
N ARG A 7 17.73 15.37 0.76
CA ARG A 7 16.69 14.94 1.70
C ARG A 7 15.47 15.85 1.69
N LEU A 8 15.64 17.15 1.48
CA LEU A 8 14.52 18.08 1.28
C LEU A 8 13.75 17.78 -0.01
N LYS A 9 14.45 17.48 -1.12
CA LYS A 9 13.80 17.04 -2.37
C LYS A 9 13.06 15.72 -2.18
N GLU A 10 13.66 14.75 -1.52
CA GLU A 10 13.07 13.46 -1.20
C GLU A 10 11.82 13.63 -0.34
N LEU A 11 11.88 14.41 0.74
CA LEU A 11 10.74 14.70 1.61
C LEU A 11 9.60 15.38 0.83
N ARG A 12 9.92 16.33 -0.04
CA ARG A 12 8.91 16.96 -0.89
C ARG A 12 8.32 15.98 -1.90
N ARG A 13 9.14 15.18 -2.58
CA ARG A 13 8.69 14.14 -3.52
C ARG A 13 7.78 13.12 -2.82
N TYR A 14 8.18 12.68 -1.63
CA TYR A 14 7.40 11.79 -0.76
C TYR A 14 6.05 12.38 -0.36
N SER A 15 5.99 13.70 -0.16
CA SER A 15 4.73 14.39 0.13
C SER A 15 3.81 14.55 -1.08
N GLY A 16 4.32 14.42 -2.31
CA GLY A 16 3.59 14.69 -3.55
C GLY A 16 3.29 16.17 -3.80
N LEU A 17 3.80 17.08 -2.97
CA LEU A 17 3.52 18.51 -3.07
C LEU A 17 4.52 19.23 -3.99
N SER A 18 4.02 20.18 -4.77
CA SER A 18 4.87 21.16 -5.45
C SER A 18 5.33 22.23 -4.47
N ARG A 19 6.47 22.90 -4.75
CA ARG A 19 6.95 24.02 -3.90
C ARG A 19 5.90 25.13 -3.76
N ARG A 20 5.19 25.43 -4.85
CA ARG A 20 4.06 26.37 -4.87
C ARG A 20 2.93 25.95 -3.94
N LYS A 21 2.61 24.65 -3.93
CA LYS A 21 1.58 24.08 -3.07
C LYS A 21 1.97 24.18 -1.59
N ILE A 22 3.24 23.94 -1.26
CA ILE A 22 3.78 24.10 0.10
C ILE A 22 3.66 25.56 0.56
N GLU A 23 4.05 26.52 -0.29
CA GLU A 23 3.91 27.94 0.06
C GLU A 23 2.45 28.32 0.34
N MET A 24 1.53 27.88 -0.51
CA MET A 24 0.10 28.14 -0.33
C MET A 24 -0.45 27.50 0.94
N MET A 25 -0.10 26.25 1.24
CA MET A 25 -0.59 25.52 2.42
C MET A 25 0.03 26.03 3.72
N SER A 26 1.27 26.52 3.68
CA SER A 26 1.94 27.18 4.81
C SER A 26 1.56 28.66 4.96
N LYS A 27 0.58 29.16 4.20
CA LYS A 27 0.15 30.58 4.20
C LYS A 27 1.31 31.56 4.00
N GLY A 28 2.30 31.16 3.20
CA GLY A 28 3.47 31.97 2.89
C GLY A 28 4.62 31.87 3.89
N GLU A 29 4.50 31.10 4.97
CA GLU A 29 5.59 30.89 5.94
C GLU A 29 6.79 30.15 5.32
N ILE A 30 6.53 29.25 4.36
CA ILE A 30 7.56 28.51 3.61
C ILE A 30 7.53 28.98 2.15
N LYS A 31 8.40 29.94 1.81
CA LYS A 31 8.49 30.49 0.45
C LYS A 31 9.01 29.48 -0.57
N GLN A 32 8.36 29.38 -1.72
CA GLN A 32 8.80 28.53 -2.83
C GLN A 32 10.23 28.84 -3.26
N SER A 33 10.59 30.13 -3.33
CA SER A 33 11.92 30.59 -3.73
C SER A 33 12.98 30.06 -2.76
N SER A 34 12.80 30.27 -1.45
CA SER A 34 13.71 29.77 -0.41
C SER A 34 13.84 28.25 -0.44
N LEU A 35 12.71 27.52 -0.54
CA LEU A 35 12.73 26.06 -0.61
C LEU A 35 13.48 25.55 -1.85
N SER A 36 13.36 26.24 -2.99
CA SER A 36 14.12 25.90 -4.20
C SER A 36 15.62 26.11 -4.02
N THR A 37 16.03 27.20 -3.38
CA THR A 37 17.44 27.50 -3.10
C THR A 37 18.05 26.43 -2.18
N PHE A 38 17.34 26.01 -1.13
CA PHE A 38 17.79 24.96 -0.22
C PHE A 38 17.87 23.60 -0.90
N GLU A 39 16.85 23.20 -1.66
CA GLU A 39 16.85 21.94 -2.41
C GLU A 39 17.97 21.89 -3.45
N ASN A 40 18.36 23.01 -4.04
CA ASN A 40 19.48 23.06 -5.00
C ASN A 40 20.86 23.18 -4.33
N GLY A 41 20.94 23.20 -2.99
CA GLY A 41 22.19 23.37 -2.26
C GLY A 41 22.83 24.75 -2.42
N GLN A 42 22.06 25.76 -2.86
CA GLN A 42 22.56 27.11 -3.15
C GLN A 42 22.69 27.98 -1.89
N SER A 43 22.10 27.56 -0.76
CA SER A 43 22.21 28.26 0.52
C SER A 43 22.06 27.30 1.69
N ASN A 44 22.71 27.63 2.81
CA ASN A 44 22.52 26.91 4.06
C ASN A 44 21.14 27.21 4.65
N ILE A 45 20.46 26.17 5.11
CA ILE A 45 19.16 26.28 5.78
C ILE A 45 19.37 26.54 7.27
N SER A 46 18.60 27.47 7.85
CA SER A 46 18.64 27.74 9.29
C SER A 46 17.86 26.69 10.08
N ILE A 47 18.25 26.50 11.34
CA ILE A 47 17.52 25.65 12.30
C ILE A 47 16.06 26.09 12.43
N GLU A 48 15.81 27.40 12.44
CA GLU A 48 14.45 27.94 12.54
C GLU A 48 13.60 27.56 11.32
N TYR A 49 14.17 27.64 10.11
CA TYR A 49 13.46 27.25 8.89
C TYR A 49 13.22 25.74 8.84
N LEU A 50 14.17 24.94 9.31
CA LEU A 50 13.98 23.49 9.47
C LEU A 50 12.82 23.19 10.40
N LYS A 51 12.73 23.84 11.57
CA LYS A 51 11.59 23.67 12.48
C LYS A 51 10.26 23.98 11.82
N LYS A 52 10.18 25.05 11.00
CA LYS A 52 8.99 25.40 10.22
C LYS A 52 8.62 24.28 9.23
N LEU A 53 9.59 23.74 8.51
CA LEU A 53 9.39 22.59 7.60
C LEU A 53 8.93 21.34 8.36
N THR A 54 9.61 20.96 9.44
CA THR A 54 9.25 19.78 10.23
C THR A 54 7.83 19.90 10.79
N LYS A 55 7.46 21.09 11.28
CA LYS A 55 6.11 21.38 11.76
C LYS A 55 5.09 21.28 10.63
N PHE A 56 5.34 21.93 9.50
CA PHE A 56 4.46 21.86 8.33
C PHE A 56 4.21 20.41 7.88
N TYR A 57 5.28 19.62 7.72
CA TYR A 57 5.16 18.23 7.32
C TYR A 57 4.39 17.41 8.36
N LYS A 58 4.64 17.64 9.66
CA LYS A 58 3.88 17.00 10.73
C LYS A 58 2.39 17.34 10.68
N ASP A 59 2.05 18.60 10.40
CA ASP A 59 0.66 19.08 10.33
C ASP A 59 -0.10 18.48 9.15
N ILE A 60 0.59 18.13 8.05
CA ILE A 60 0.01 17.39 6.92
C ILE A 60 0.15 15.87 7.06
N GLY A 61 0.47 15.39 8.26
CA GLY A 61 0.54 13.96 8.57
C GLY A 61 1.83 13.28 8.11
N ILE A 62 2.94 13.99 7.95
CA ILE A 62 4.27 13.44 7.65
C ILE A 62 5.20 13.68 8.86
N SER A 63 5.46 12.62 9.62
CA SER A 63 6.43 12.61 10.70
C SER A 63 7.84 12.53 10.13
N VAL A 64 8.56 13.65 10.16
CA VAL A 64 10.00 13.70 9.85
C VAL A 64 10.78 14.09 11.10
N SER A 65 11.87 13.38 11.38
CA SER A 65 12.75 13.71 12.51
C SER A 65 13.78 14.76 12.09
N TYR A 66 14.15 15.62 13.03
CA TYR A 66 15.20 16.62 12.82
C TYR A 66 16.59 15.97 12.55
N PRO A 67 17.00 14.90 13.27
CA PRO A 67 18.25 14.18 12.98
C PRO A 67 18.30 13.61 11.55
N TRP A 68 17.20 13.04 11.06
CA TRP A 68 17.16 12.50 9.70
C TRP A 68 17.33 13.60 8.66
N LEU A 69 16.63 14.72 8.84
CA LEU A 69 16.66 15.81 7.87
C LEU A 69 18.04 16.47 7.77
N LEU A 70 18.76 16.61 8.90
CA LEU A 70 20.06 17.28 8.97
C LEU A 70 21.26 16.39 8.74
N GLU A 71 21.26 15.19 9.30
CA GLU A 71 22.43 14.32 9.34
C GLU A 71 22.19 13.04 8.53
N GLY A 72 20.93 12.74 8.20
CA GLY A 72 20.55 11.48 7.57
C GLY A 72 20.42 10.34 8.59
N GLU A 73 20.49 10.66 9.89
CA GLU A 73 20.44 9.69 10.98
C GLU A 73 19.01 9.47 11.47
N GLY A 74 18.66 8.21 11.73
CA GLY A 74 17.31 7.82 12.16
C GLY A 74 16.36 7.49 11.01
N PRO A 75 15.09 7.18 11.31
CA PRO A 75 14.15 6.68 10.32
C PRO A 75 13.75 7.77 9.30
N PRO A 76 13.60 7.41 8.02
CA PRO A 76 13.09 8.32 6.99
C PRO A 76 11.66 8.81 7.31
N PRO A 77 11.18 9.87 6.62
CA PRO A 77 9.86 10.44 6.88
C PRO A 77 8.76 9.38 6.80
N LEU A 78 7.91 9.31 7.82
CA LEU A 78 6.78 8.39 7.90
C LEU A 78 5.48 9.18 7.87
N LYS A 79 4.53 8.83 7.00
CA LYS A 79 3.17 9.37 7.10
C LYS A 79 2.47 8.84 8.37
N LYS A 80 2.03 9.74 9.26
CA LYS A 80 1.12 9.44 10.37
C LYS A 80 -0.30 9.44 9.83
N ASP A 81 -0.81 8.24 9.57
CA ASP A 81 -2.09 8.04 8.91
C ASP A 81 -3.27 8.11 9.88
N HIS A 82 -4.10 9.14 9.71
CA HIS A 82 -5.57 8.99 9.82
C HIS A 82 -6.25 9.19 8.45
N MET A 83 -5.48 9.32 7.36
CA MET A 83 -6.00 9.54 6.00
C MET A 83 -5.14 8.95 4.86
N GLY A 84 -3.95 8.39 5.13
CA GLY A 84 -3.04 7.84 4.11
C GLY A 84 -3.10 6.33 3.90
N LEU A 85 -4.14 5.68 4.40
CA LEU A 85 -4.49 4.29 4.06
C LEU A 85 -4.55 4.06 2.54
N ASN A 86 -4.92 5.06 1.74
CA ASN A 86 -5.09 4.89 0.29
C ASN A 86 -3.79 4.93 -0.52
N PHE A 87 -2.84 5.81 -0.24
CA PHE A 87 -1.64 5.94 -1.10
C PHE A 87 -0.57 4.88 -0.79
N SER A 88 -0.39 4.53 0.49
CA SER A 88 0.48 3.41 0.88
C SER A 88 -0.10 2.07 0.44
N CYS A 89 -1.43 1.91 0.47
CA CYS A 89 -2.12 0.74 -0.10
C CYS A 89 -1.90 0.66 -1.61
N LEU A 90 -2.05 1.78 -2.34
CA LEU A 90 -1.81 1.79 -3.78
C LEU A 90 -0.36 1.46 -4.14
N GLN A 91 0.63 1.96 -3.41
CA GLN A 91 2.04 1.62 -3.65
C GLN A 91 2.34 0.14 -3.37
N GLU A 92 1.81 -0.40 -2.27
CA GLU A 92 1.99 -1.80 -1.93
C GLU A 92 1.29 -2.73 -2.93
N ALA A 93 0.05 -2.39 -3.31
CA ALA A 93 -0.71 -3.08 -4.34
C ALA A 93 0.02 -3.07 -5.69
N GLN A 94 0.56 -1.91 -6.09
CA GLN A 94 1.33 -1.78 -7.32
C GLN A 94 2.59 -2.65 -7.28
N TYR A 95 3.35 -2.60 -6.18
CA TYR A 95 4.54 -3.43 -6.00
C TYR A 95 4.22 -4.93 -6.05
N PHE A 96 3.12 -5.35 -5.44
CA PHE A 96 2.64 -6.73 -5.52
C PHE A 96 2.32 -7.15 -6.95
N GLN A 97 1.65 -6.30 -7.73
CA GLN A 97 1.32 -6.54 -9.13
C GLN A 97 2.56 -6.58 -10.03
N ASP A 98 3.54 -5.70 -9.80
CA ASP A 98 4.79 -5.68 -10.56
C ASP A 98 5.58 -6.98 -10.39
N LEU A 99 5.56 -7.56 -9.19
CA LEU A 99 6.16 -8.87 -8.91
C LEU A 99 5.32 -10.05 -9.41
N ASN A 100 4.01 -9.86 -9.58
CA ASN A 100 3.06 -10.91 -9.96
C ASN A 100 2.15 -10.42 -11.10
N PRO A 101 2.62 -10.44 -12.37
CA PRO A 101 1.91 -9.80 -13.50
C PRO A 101 0.52 -10.36 -13.82
N LEU A 102 0.25 -11.59 -13.38
CA LEU A 102 -1.05 -12.27 -13.56
C LEU A 102 -1.89 -12.26 -12.29
N SER A 103 -1.51 -11.50 -11.27
CA SER A 103 -2.20 -11.47 -9.98
C SER A 103 -3.55 -10.73 -10.02
N ILE A 104 -4.34 -10.94 -8.97
CA ILE A 104 -5.57 -10.20 -8.70
C ILE A 104 -5.47 -9.55 -7.33
N ILE A 105 -6.04 -8.35 -7.19
CA ILE A 105 -6.24 -7.70 -5.90
C ILE A 105 -7.73 -7.45 -5.71
N ILE A 106 -8.29 -7.89 -4.59
CA ILE A 106 -9.70 -7.68 -4.22
C ILE A 106 -9.83 -7.27 -2.76
N SER A 107 -10.98 -6.70 -2.39
CA SER A 107 -11.34 -6.51 -0.98
C SER A 107 -12.16 -7.70 -0.48
N ALA A 108 -11.88 -8.15 0.73
CA ALA A 108 -12.58 -9.22 1.40
C ALA A 108 -14.01 -8.81 1.76
N ASN A 109 -14.99 -9.56 1.28
CA ASN A 109 -16.41 -9.37 1.61
C ASN A 109 -16.91 -10.32 2.72
N LYS A 110 -16.04 -11.23 3.18
CA LYS A 110 -16.33 -12.24 4.21
C LYS A 110 -15.07 -12.54 5.00
N SER A 111 -15.23 -12.85 6.29
CA SER A 111 -14.12 -13.24 7.16
C SER A 111 -13.80 -14.73 7.05
N PHE A 112 -12.52 -15.09 7.17
CA PHE A 112 -12.05 -16.48 7.11
C PHE A 112 -11.00 -16.76 8.19
N ASP A 113 -11.25 -17.81 8.99
CA ASP A 113 -10.30 -18.40 9.94
C ASP A 113 -9.62 -17.41 10.91
N GLY A 114 -10.23 -16.25 11.17
CA GLY A 114 -9.63 -15.17 11.97
C GLY A 114 -8.40 -14.49 11.33
N ILE A 115 -8.03 -14.89 10.11
CA ILE A 115 -6.87 -14.37 9.37
C ILE A 115 -7.32 -13.31 8.37
N ILE A 116 -8.50 -13.45 7.78
CA ILE A 116 -9.08 -12.48 6.85
C ILE A 116 -10.31 -11.88 7.50
N GLU A 117 -10.41 -10.57 7.50
CA GLU A 117 -11.56 -9.80 7.98
C GLU A 117 -12.21 -9.02 6.84
N ILE A 118 -13.48 -8.67 7.00
CA ILE A 118 -14.21 -7.87 6.01
C ILE A 118 -13.51 -6.52 5.82
N GLY A 119 -13.23 -6.17 4.57
CA GLY A 119 -12.52 -4.96 4.18
C GLY A 119 -11.03 -5.15 3.91
N ASP A 120 -10.41 -6.24 4.38
CA ASP A 120 -8.99 -6.55 4.09
C ASP A 120 -8.73 -6.60 2.58
N PHE A 121 -7.55 -6.16 2.13
CA PHE A 121 -7.14 -6.33 0.74
C PHE A 121 -6.39 -7.65 0.58
N LEU A 122 -6.77 -8.43 -0.44
CA LEU A 122 -6.23 -9.76 -0.72
C LEU A 122 -5.55 -9.76 -2.07
N GLY A 123 -4.29 -10.21 -2.11
CA GLY A 123 -3.51 -10.44 -3.32
C GLY A 123 -3.46 -11.92 -3.64
N GLY A 124 -4.06 -12.29 -4.77
CA GLY A 124 -4.06 -13.64 -5.30
C GLY A 124 -3.05 -13.80 -6.43
N ALA A 125 -2.24 -14.87 -6.40
CA ALA A 125 -1.46 -15.31 -7.55
C ALA A 125 -2.11 -16.56 -8.18
N PRO A 126 -2.03 -16.74 -9.51
CA PRO A 126 -2.67 -17.88 -10.17
C PRO A 126 -2.22 -19.20 -9.55
N SER A 127 -3.17 -20.06 -9.18
CA SER A 127 -2.86 -21.36 -8.62
C SER A 127 -2.56 -22.36 -9.73
N PHE A 128 -1.29 -22.77 -9.82
CA PHE A 128 -0.85 -23.81 -10.76
C PHE A 128 -0.82 -25.21 -10.13
N SER A 129 -1.22 -25.32 -8.87
CA SER A 129 -1.10 -26.54 -8.07
C SER A 129 -2.47 -27.19 -7.85
N ASN A 130 -2.68 -28.35 -8.46
CA ASN A 130 -3.82 -29.24 -8.21
C ASN A 130 -3.73 -30.00 -6.87
N LYS A 131 -2.91 -29.56 -5.91
CA LYS A 131 -2.82 -30.25 -4.62
C LYS A 131 -4.16 -30.15 -3.89
N GLU A 132 -4.65 -31.30 -3.41
CA GLU A 132 -5.87 -31.52 -2.63
C GLU A 132 -5.81 -30.91 -1.21
N ASN A 133 -5.07 -29.83 -1.04
CA ASN A 133 -4.96 -29.14 0.23
C ASN A 133 -6.10 -28.12 0.35
N LEU A 134 -6.83 -28.21 1.47
CA LEU A 134 -7.85 -27.24 1.84
C LEU A 134 -7.19 -25.89 2.11
N LYS A 135 -7.59 -24.87 1.35
CA LYS A 135 -7.07 -23.50 1.46
C LYS A 135 -8.15 -22.48 1.17
N THR A 136 -8.01 -21.28 1.72
CA THR A 136 -8.79 -20.12 1.30
C THR A 136 -8.22 -19.59 -0.02
N ARG A 137 -9.07 -19.53 -1.05
CA ARG A 137 -8.70 -19.16 -2.42
C ARG A 137 -9.70 -18.14 -2.98
N ILE A 138 -9.26 -17.44 -4.02
CA ILE A 138 -10.12 -16.57 -4.81
C ILE A 138 -10.49 -17.31 -6.10
N LEU A 139 -11.78 -17.47 -6.35
CA LEU A 139 -12.32 -18.02 -7.58
C LEU A 139 -12.87 -16.89 -8.43
N VAL A 140 -12.43 -16.83 -9.69
CA VAL A 140 -13.03 -15.98 -10.71
C VAL A 140 -13.83 -16.87 -11.63
N LEU A 141 -15.14 -16.68 -11.65
CA LEU A 141 -16.06 -17.44 -12.49
C LEU A 141 -16.06 -16.93 -13.93
N VAL A 142 -16.54 -17.74 -14.87
CA VAL A 142 -16.63 -17.36 -16.29
C VAL A 142 -17.54 -16.15 -16.52
N ASN A 143 -18.54 -15.93 -15.65
CA ASN A 143 -19.38 -14.73 -15.66
C ASN A 143 -18.71 -13.50 -15.01
N LYS A 144 -17.42 -13.58 -14.66
CA LYS A 144 -16.62 -12.54 -13.99
C LYS A 144 -16.97 -12.28 -12.53
N GLU A 145 -17.85 -13.06 -11.92
CA GLU A 145 -18.04 -13.00 -10.47
C GLU A 145 -16.80 -13.49 -9.73
N VAL A 146 -16.48 -12.84 -8.62
CA VAL A 146 -15.33 -13.17 -7.78
C VAL A 146 -15.81 -13.64 -6.42
N HIS A 147 -15.36 -14.82 -6.02
CA HIS A 147 -15.75 -15.46 -4.76
C HIS A 147 -14.51 -15.83 -3.95
N ILE A 148 -14.51 -15.50 -2.67
CA ILE A 148 -13.49 -15.96 -1.72
C ILE A 148 -14.05 -17.18 -1.01
N VAL A 149 -13.38 -18.32 -1.09
CA VAL A 149 -13.90 -19.57 -0.55
C VAL A 149 -12.81 -20.44 0.04
N LYS A 150 -13.16 -21.19 1.08
CA LYS A 150 -12.31 -22.27 1.60
C LYS A 150 -12.58 -23.53 0.78
N CYS A 151 -11.60 -23.98 0.00
CA CYS A 151 -11.80 -25.06 -0.96
C CYS A 151 -10.55 -25.91 -1.20
N TYR A 152 -10.77 -27.07 -1.81
CA TYR A 152 -9.74 -27.88 -2.44
C TYR A 152 -10.21 -28.31 -3.83
N ILE A 153 -9.24 -28.64 -4.69
CA ILE A 153 -9.51 -29.10 -6.06
C ILE A 153 -9.41 -30.62 -6.04
N PHE A 154 -10.43 -31.30 -6.56
CA PHE A 154 -10.49 -32.75 -6.61
C PHE A 154 -11.18 -33.23 -7.89
N MET A 155 -10.52 -34.09 -8.65
CA MET A 155 -11.07 -34.74 -9.85
C MET A 155 -11.86 -33.82 -10.80
N GLY A 156 -11.31 -32.66 -11.14
CA GLY A 156 -11.96 -31.73 -12.08
C GLY A 156 -13.03 -30.82 -11.47
N PHE A 157 -13.18 -30.85 -10.14
CA PHE A 157 -14.12 -30.01 -9.40
C PHE A 157 -13.41 -29.20 -8.33
N VAL A 158 -14.02 -28.08 -7.97
CA VAL A 158 -13.69 -27.33 -6.77
C VAL A 158 -14.72 -27.70 -5.70
N ILE A 159 -14.22 -28.25 -4.59
CA ILE A 159 -15.02 -28.59 -3.42
C ILE A 159 -14.90 -27.44 -2.43
N ILE A 160 -16.00 -26.74 -2.21
CA ILE A 160 -16.12 -25.56 -1.35
C ILE A 160 -16.72 -25.99 -0.01
N LEU A 161 -16.12 -25.53 1.09
CA LEU A 161 -16.59 -25.74 2.45
C LEU A 161 -17.07 -24.40 3.03
N GLU A 162 -18.35 -24.32 3.38
CA GLU A 162 -18.94 -23.16 4.06
C GLU A 162 -19.88 -23.60 5.17
N ASN A 163 -19.63 -23.17 6.41
CA ASN A 163 -20.54 -23.37 7.56
C ASN A 163 -21.12 -24.80 7.63
N ASP A 164 -20.24 -25.80 7.62
CA ASP A 164 -20.56 -27.24 7.64
C ASP A 164 -21.32 -27.79 6.41
N THR A 165 -21.49 -26.98 5.37
CA THR A 165 -22.02 -27.41 4.07
C THR A 165 -20.90 -27.61 3.04
N ILE A 166 -21.05 -28.65 2.22
CA ILE A 166 -20.15 -28.96 1.11
C ILE A 166 -20.85 -28.59 -0.19
N ARG A 167 -20.23 -27.71 -0.97
CA ARG A 167 -20.72 -27.35 -2.31
C ARG A 167 -19.69 -27.74 -3.36
N LYS A 168 -20.17 -28.34 -4.45
CA LYS A 168 -19.34 -28.76 -5.58
C LYS A 168 -19.52 -27.81 -6.74
N LEU A 169 -18.42 -27.32 -7.31
CA LEU A 169 -18.40 -26.46 -8.47
C LEU A 169 -17.54 -27.08 -9.58
N ASP A 170 -18.08 -27.10 -10.80
CA ASP A 170 -17.37 -27.60 -11.98
C ASP A 170 -16.29 -26.61 -12.43
N LEU A 171 -15.08 -27.10 -12.73
CA LEU A 171 -13.98 -26.26 -13.22
C LEU A 171 -14.33 -25.52 -14.52
N SER A 172 -15.23 -26.06 -15.36
CA SER A 172 -15.71 -25.38 -16.57
C SER A 172 -16.42 -24.04 -16.29
N LYS A 173 -16.91 -23.84 -15.08
CA LYS A 173 -17.55 -22.58 -14.64
C LYS A 173 -16.56 -21.59 -14.06
N ILE A 174 -15.29 -21.98 -13.92
CA ILE A 174 -14.23 -21.20 -13.28
C ILE A 174 -13.28 -20.73 -14.38
N SER A 175 -13.15 -19.41 -14.50
CA SER A 175 -12.18 -18.80 -15.41
C SER A 175 -10.76 -18.89 -14.83
N MET A 176 -10.61 -18.65 -13.53
CA MET A 176 -9.29 -18.62 -12.89
C MET A 176 -9.39 -18.87 -11.39
N ILE A 177 -8.33 -19.49 -10.84
CA ILE A 177 -8.20 -19.79 -9.42
C ILE A 177 -6.93 -19.11 -8.93
N TYR A 178 -7.00 -18.41 -7.80
CA TYR A 178 -5.86 -17.76 -7.19
C TYR A 178 -5.64 -18.26 -5.76
N ASP A 179 -4.38 -18.56 -5.45
CA ASP A 179 -3.93 -18.73 -4.07
C ASP A 179 -3.66 -17.36 -3.47
N ILE A 180 -4.21 -17.10 -2.28
CA ILE A 180 -3.96 -15.86 -1.54
C ILE A 180 -2.55 -15.93 -0.98
N ILE A 181 -1.69 -15.00 -1.41
CA ILE A 181 -0.28 -14.94 -1.00
C ILE A 181 0.10 -13.60 -0.35
N TRP A 182 -0.82 -12.63 -0.39
CA TRP A 182 -0.66 -11.32 0.24
C TRP A 182 -1.99 -10.89 0.87
N ILE A 183 -1.91 -10.34 2.08
CA ILE A 183 -3.05 -9.82 2.83
C ILE A 183 -2.62 -8.50 3.46
N ARG A 184 -3.36 -7.42 3.19
CA ARG A 184 -3.23 -6.15 3.88
C ARG A 184 -4.46 -5.89 4.72
N LYS A 185 -4.22 -5.67 6.02
CA LYS A 185 -5.27 -5.38 6.99
C LYS A 185 -5.91 -4.02 6.75
N ASN A 186 -7.24 -3.99 6.79
CA ASN A 186 -8.00 -2.75 6.82
C ASN A 186 -7.99 -2.22 8.27
N ILE A 187 -7.12 -1.25 8.57
CA ILE A 187 -6.97 -0.63 9.89
C ILE A 187 -7.76 0.68 9.92
#